data_AF-A0A7H5A753-F1
#
_entry.id   AF-A0A7H5A753-F1
#
_cell.length_a   1.000
_cell.length_b   1.000
_cell.length_c   1.000
_cell.angle_alpha   90.00
_cell.angle_beta   90.00
_cell.angle_gamma   90.00
#
_symmetry.space_group_name_H-M   'P 1'
#
loop_
_entity.id
_entity.type
_entity.pdbx_description
1 polymer ?
#
loop_
_entity_poly.entity_id
_entity_poly.type
_entity_poly.pdbx_seq_one_letter_code
_entity_poly.pdbx_strand_id
1 'polypeptide(L)'
;MSKSLNARCIRRWEVEFKGRCDSKFSTVWRKRDLRGYIRESGLVTAFCMVEQMAENNAKVDYDGSAVGWSPEFAAWYDERRGQYLKEARDFLNEEATTEEIDEEIQSELEAWND
;
A
#
# COMPACT_ATOMS: atom_id res chain seq x y z
N MET A 1 -1.66 -21.41 -0.40
CA MET A 1 -1.61 -20.20 0.45
C MET A 1 -0.94 -19.09 -0.34
N SER A 2 -1.70 -18.08 -0.77
CA SER A 2 -1.09 -16.84 -1.26
C SER A 2 -0.31 -16.19 -0.11
N LYS A 3 0.77 -15.46 -0.44
CA LYS A 3 1.46 -14.66 0.57
C LYS A 3 0.58 -13.47 0.94
N SER A 4 0.61 -13.04 2.19
CA SER A 4 -0.11 -11.84 2.61
C SER A 4 0.30 -10.61 1.81
N LEU A 5 -0.60 -9.62 1.69
CA LEU A 5 -0.33 -8.33 1.06
C LEU A 5 0.97 -7.72 1.56
N ASN A 6 1.16 -7.63 2.89
CA ASN A 6 2.38 -7.11 3.50
C ASN A 6 3.65 -7.82 2.97
N ALA A 7 3.63 -9.15 2.89
CA ALA A 7 4.79 -9.91 2.40
C ALA A 7 5.05 -9.68 0.90
N ARG A 8 3.99 -9.47 0.11
CA ARG A 8 4.12 -9.13 -1.31
C ARG A 8 4.64 -7.70 -1.49
N CYS A 9 4.08 -6.71 -0.80
CA CYS A 9 4.54 -5.31 -0.86
C CYS A 9 6.01 -5.18 -0.44
N ILE A 10 6.43 -5.78 0.68
CA ILE A 10 7.86 -5.80 1.07
C ILE A 10 8.72 -6.41 -0.04
N ARG A 11 8.27 -7.52 -0.64
CA ARG A 11 9.00 -8.17 -1.72
C ARG A 11 9.11 -7.29 -2.97
N ARG A 12 8.08 -6.53 -3.30
CA ARG A 12 8.08 -5.60 -4.44
C ARG A 12 9.03 -4.42 -4.19
N TRP A 13 9.03 -3.83 -2.99
CA TRP A 13 10.02 -2.83 -2.59
C TRP A 13 11.46 -3.35 -2.66
N GLU A 14 11.71 -4.61 -2.26
CA GLU A 14 13.03 -5.23 -2.42
C GLU A 14 13.46 -5.36 -3.89
N VAL A 15 12.51 -5.61 -4.79
CA VAL A 15 12.77 -5.72 -6.23
C VAL A 15 13.09 -4.34 -6.80
N GLU A 16 12.28 -3.34 -6.48
CA GLU A 16 12.46 -1.94 -6.92
C GLU A 16 13.83 -1.39 -6.49
N PHE A 17 14.21 -1.59 -5.23
CA PHE A 17 15.47 -1.08 -4.70
C PHE A 17 16.68 -1.97 -5.01
N LYS A 18 16.50 -3.11 -5.69
CA LYS A 18 17.60 -4.04 -5.99
C LYS A 18 18.72 -3.37 -6.78
N GLY A 19 18.38 -2.54 -7.76
CA GLY A 19 19.36 -1.80 -8.57
C GLY A 19 20.12 -0.75 -7.75
N ARG A 20 19.43 -0.08 -6.82
CA ARG A 20 20.02 0.95 -5.93
C ARG A 20 20.91 0.35 -4.84
N CYS A 21 20.69 -0.90 -4.46
CA CYS A 21 21.43 -1.59 -3.39
C CYS A 21 22.52 -2.54 -3.90
N ASP A 22 22.72 -2.65 -5.21
CA ASP A 22 23.75 -3.53 -5.77
C ASP A 22 25.13 -2.90 -5.55
N SER A 23 26.02 -3.62 -4.87
CA SER A 23 27.40 -3.21 -4.60
C SER A 23 28.22 -2.94 -5.85
N LYS A 24 27.76 -3.39 -7.03
CA LYS A 24 28.37 -3.06 -8.31
C LYS A 24 28.08 -1.62 -8.76
N PHE A 25 27.00 -1.01 -8.27
CA PHE A 25 26.53 0.31 -8.70
C PHE A 25 26.52 1.35 -7.57
N SER A 26 26.25 0.91 -6.33
CA SER A 26 26.20 1.79 -5.16
C SER A 26 27.51 1.77 -4.39
N THR A 27 28.19 2.92 -4.36
CA THR A 27 29.43 3.13 -3.57
C THR A 27 29.16 3.56 -2.13
N VAL A 28 27.91 3.95 -1.82
CA VAL A 28 27.53 4.56 -0.54
C VAL A 28 26.58 3.66 0.26
N TRP A 29 25.56 3.09 -0.37
CA TRP A 29 24.49 2.34 0.30
C TRP A 29 24.59 0.84 0.04
N ARG A 30 24.59 0.02 1.10
CA ARG A 30 24.51 -1.45 0.98
C ARG A 30 23.09 -1.93 1.27
N LYS A 31 22.75 -3.13 0.78
CA LYS A 31 21.47 -3.80 1.05
C LYS A 31 21.05 -3.78 2.52
N ARG A 32 21.99 -3.97 3.45
CA ARG A 32 21.69 -4.00 4.89
C ARG A 32 21.22 -2.64 5.41
N ASP A 33 21.73 -1.55 4.84
CA ASP A 33 21.49 -0.18 5.31
C ASP A 33 20.06 0.25 4.92
N LEU A 34 19.56 -0.23 3.78
CA LEU A 34 18.22 0.05 3.27
C LEU A 34 17.16 -0.99 3.65
N ARG A 35 17.56 -2.08 4.31
CA ARG A 35 16.63 -3.19 4.64
C ARG A 35 15.50 -2.76 5.56
N GLY A 36 15.80 -1.95 6.58
CA GLY A 36 14.78 -1.45 7.52
C GLY A 36 13.76 -0.58 6.79
N TYR A 37 14.27 0.37 6.00
CA TYR A 37 13.48 1.26 5.17
C TYR A 37 12.58 0.52 4.19
N ILE A 38 13.12 -0.36 3.35
CA ILE A 38 12.36 -1.19 2.39
C ILE A 38 11.23 -1.94 3.08
N ARG A 39 11.50 -2.49 4.27
CA ARG A 39 10.51 -3.25 5.03
C ARG A 39 9.41 -2.35 5.58
N GLU A 40 9.74 -1.13 6.01
CA GLU A 40 8.78 -0.15 6.51
C GLU A 40 7.93 0.39 5.36
N SER A 41 8.54 0.83 4.26
CA SER A 41 7.83 1.29 3.05
C SER A 41 6.88 0.22 2.52
N GLY A 42 7.30 -1.06 2.48
CA GLY A 42 6.41 -2.15 2.10
C GLY A 42 5.22 -2.39 3.03
N LEU A 43 5.35 -2.07 4.33
CA LEU A 43 4.20 -2.10 5.23
C LEU A 43 3.29 -0.88 5.04
N VAL A 44 3.87 0.29 4.83
CA VAL A 44 3.13 1.53 4.59
C VAL A 44 2.32 1.41 3.30
N THR A 45 2.90 0.93 2.20
CA THR A 45 2.17 0.68 0.95
C THR A 45 0.98 -0.26 1.18
N ALA A 46 1.20 -1.40 1.86
CA ALA A 46 0.11 -2.34 2.15
C ALA A 46 -0.99 -1.71 3.02
N PHE A 47 -0.61 -0.84 3.96
CA PHE A 47 -1.56 -0.09 4.79
C PHE A 47 -2.37 0.90 3.96
N CYS A 48 -1.72 1.73 3.14
CA CYS A 48 -2.37 2.70 2.26
C CYS A 48 -3.35 2.03 1.29
N MET A 49 -2.95 0.93 0.65
CA MET A 49 -3.85 0.17 -0.24
C MET A 49 -5.12 -0.31 0.47
N VAL A 50 -4.98 -0.83 1.70
CA VAL A 50 -6.12 -1.30 2.49
C VAL A 50 -7.03 -0.15 2.91
N GLU A 51 -6.44 0.95 3.41
CA GLU A 51 -7.19 2.14 3.82
C GLU A 51 -7.97 2.75 2.65
N GLN A 52 -7.32 2.94 1.51
CA GLN A 52 -7.94 3.53 0.33
C GLN A 52 -9.07 2.66 -0.22
N MET A 53 -8.86 1.33 -0.30
CA MET A 53 -9.93 0.43 -0.73
C MET A 53 -11.10 0.41 0.26
N ALA A 54 -10.81 0.40 1.56
CA ALA A 54 -11.83 0.42 2.60
C ALA A 54 -12.65 1.72 2.56
N GLU A 55 -12.01 2.88 2.39
CA GLU A 55 -12.67 4.17 2.26
C GLU A 55 -13.51 4.23 0.98
N ASN A 56 -12.97 3.81 -0.16
CA ASN A 56 -13.68 3.81 -1.44
C ASN A 56 -14.94 2.92 -1.39
N ASN A 57 -14.82 1.71 -0.84
CA ASN A 57 -15.96 0.80 -0.69
C ASN A 57 -17.02 1.39 0.24
N ALA A 58 -16.60 1.95 1.39
CA ALA A 58 -17.51 2.60 2.33
C ALA A 58 -18.21 3.81 1.71
N LYS A 59 -17.50 4.57 0.86
CA LYS A 59 -18.05 5.73 0.19
C LYS A 59 -19.13 5.33 -0.81
N VAL A 60 -18.88 4.27 -1.59
CA VAL A 60 -19.86 3.70 -2.53
C VAL A 60 -21.11 3.24 -1.79
N ASP A 61 -20.97 2.60 -0.62
CA ASP A 61 -22.11 2.18 0.18
C ASP A 61 -22.90 3.35 0.80
N TYR A 62 -22.22 4.46 1.11
CA TYR A 62 -22.84 5.62 1.74
C TYR A 62 -23.71 6.44 0.77
N ASP A 63 -23.19 6.79 -0.41
CA ASP A 63 -23.88 7.66 -1.37
C ASP A 63 -23.74 7.26 -2.84
N GLY A 64 -23.21 6.06 -3.13
CA GLY A 64 -23.03 5.55 -4.48
C GLY A 64 -21.87 6.19 -5.26
N SER A 65 -21.15 7.14 -4.67
CA SER A 65 -19.93 7.72 -5.22
C SER A 65 -18.70 6.96 -4.71
N ALA A 66 -17.60 6.94 -5.46
CA ALA A 66 -16.29 6.52 -4.94
C ALA A 66 -15.42 7.72 -4.53
N VAL A 67 -15.93 8.94 -4.68
CA VAL A 67 -15.17 10.18 -4.50
C VAL A 67 -15.92 11.20 -3.63
N GLY A 68 -15.14 12.06 -2.99
CA GLY A 68 -15.63 13.19 -2.21
C GLY A 68 -15.70 12.88 -0.72
N TRP A 69 -15.30 13.86 0.09
CA TRP A 69 -15.24 13.72 1.54
C TRP A 69 -16.21 14.67 2.21
N SER A 70 -16.93 14.20 3.23
CA SER A 70 -17.79 15.04 4.05
C SER A 70 -17.67 14.65 5.53
N PRO A 71 -17.86 15.60 6.47
CA PRO A 71 -17.88 15.30 7.90
C PRO A 71 -18.92 14.24 8.29
N GLU A 72 -20.07 14.21 7.60
CA GLU A 72 -21.14 13.24 7.83
C GLU A 72 -20.70 11.83 7.41
N PHE A 73 -20.05 11.71 6.26
CA PHE A 73 -19.44 10.45 5.82
C PHE A 73 -18.36 9.99 6.80
N ALA A 74 -17.49 10.91 7.25
CA ALA A 74 -16.41 10.57 8.17
C ALA A 74 -16.93 9.98 9.49
N ALA A 75 -17.94 10.61 10.09
CA ALA A 75 -18.58 10.11 11.31
C ALA A 75 -19.27 8.76 11.07
N TRP A 76 -19.95 8.59 9.94
CA TRP A 76 -20.59 7.33 9.57
C TRP A 76 -19.59 6.20 9.33
N TYR A 77 -18.46 6.51 8.68
CA TYR A 77 -17.40 5.56 8.38
C TYR A 77 -16.65 5.14 9.63
N ASP A 78 -16.38 6.04 10.58
CA ASP A 78 -15.63 5.73 11.81
C ASP A 78 -16.29 4.58 12.61
N GLU A 79 -17.62 4.55 12.68
CA GLU A 79 -18.39 3.47 13.32
C GLU A 79 -18.26 2.11 12.61
N ARG A 80 -17.91 2.09 11.32
CA ARG A 80 -17.91 0.90 10.44
C ARG A 80 -16.52 0.55 9.91
N ARG A 81 -15.53 1.41 10.14
CA ARG A 81 -14.19 1.35 9.54
C ARG A 81 -13.52 0.00 9.74
N GLY A 82 -13.67 -0.60 10.92
CA GLY A 82 -13.10 -1.91 11.22
C GLY A 82 -13.58 -3.03 10.29
N GLN A 83 -14.85 -3.01 9.88
CA GLN A 83 -15.41 -4.00 8.94
C GLN A 83 -14.80 -3.80 7.54
N TYR A 84 -14.85 -2.57 7.02
CA TYR A 84 -14.31 -2.27 5.69
C TYR A 84 -12.81 -2.56 5.58
N LEU A 85 -12.02 -2.23 6.61
CA LEU A 85 -10.60 -2.56 6.63
C LEU A 85 -10.34 -4.06 6.59
N LYS A 86 -11.16 -4.85 7.28
CA LYS A 86 -11.05 -6.31 7.26
C LYS A 86 -11.36 -6.85 5.87
N GLU A 87 -12.49 -6.44 5.30
CA GLU A 87 -12.93 -6.88 3.96
C GLU A 87 -11.93 -6.47 2.88
N ALA A 88 -11.46 -5.23 2.89
CA ALA A 88 -10.43 -4.75 1.97
C ALA A 88 -9.14 -5.55 2.11
N ARG A 89 -8.72 -5.88 3.33
CA ARG A 89 -7.51 -6.68 3.56
C ARG A 89 -7.67 -8.12 3.08
N ASP A 90 -8.82 -8.73 3.33
CA ASP A 90 -9.11 -10.10 2.89
C ASP A 90 -9.14 -10.16 1.36
N PHE A 91 -9.84 -9.22 0.71
CA PHE A 91 -9.84 -9.07 -0.75
C PHE A 91 -8.44 -8.86 -1.31
N LEU A 92 -7.71 -7.85 -0.81
CA LEU A 92 -6.38 -7.55 -1.33
C LEU A 92 -5.42 -8.71 -1.13
N ASN A 93 -5.48 -9.47 -0.02
CA ASN A 93 -4.65 -10.66 0.18
C ASN A 93 -4.83 -11.72 -0.93
N GLU A 94 -6.03 -11.81 -1.50
CA GLU A 94 -6.38 -12.78 -2.53
C GLU A 94 -6.11 -12.22 -3.93
N GLU A 95 -6.60 -11.01 -4.20
CA GLU A 95 -6.75 -10.49 -5.56
C GLU A 95 -5.68 -9.48 -5.97
N ALA A 96 -4.99 -8.81 -5.02
CA ALA A 96 -4.01 -7.79 -5.38
C ALA A 96 -2.86 -8.37 -6.22
N THR A 97 -2.69 -7.78 -7.40
CA THR A 97 -1.69 -8.18 -8.39
C THR A 97 -0.32 -7.59 -8.08
N THR A 98 0.70 -8.09 -8.77
CA THR A 98 2.04 -7.53 -8.63
C THR A 98 2.16 -6.16 -9.27
N GLU A 99 1.41 -5.95 -10.35
CA GLU A 99 1.34 -4.73 -11.16
C GLU A 99 0.73 -3.59 -10.34
N GLU A 100 -0.42 -3.81 -9.69
CA GLU A 100 -1.04 -2.81 -8.80
C GLU A 100 -0.09 -2.40 -7.67
N ILE A 101 0.62 -3.36 -7.05
CA ILE A 101 1.59 -3.03 -6.00
C ILE A 101 2.77 -2.23 -6.58
N ASP A 102 3.22 -2.53 -7.79
CA ASP A 102 4.30 -1.78 -8.43
C ASP A 102 3.87 -0.35 -8.78
N GLU A 103 2.63 -0.16 -9.25
CA GLU A 103 2.04 1.15 -9.52
C GLU A 103 1.98 2.01 -8.25
N GLU A 104 1.52 1.44 -7.13
CA GLU A 104 1.51 2.12 -5.82
C GLU A 104 2.92 2.53 -5.36
N ILE A 105 3.93 1.67 -5.60
CA ILE A 105 5.33 2.00 -5.30
C ILE A 105 5.82 3.15 -6.17
N GLN A 106 5.54 3.15 -7.47
CA GLN A 106 5.97 4.22 -8.35
C GLN A 106 5.29 5.54 -8.01
N SER A 107 3.99 5.52 -7.71
CA SER A 107 3.24 6.70 -7.24
C SER A 107 3.88 7.33 -5.99
N GLU A 108 4.22 6.51 -4.99
CA GLU A 108 4.92 6.99 -3.79
C GLU A 108 6.32 7.57 -4.11
N LEU A 109 7.07 6.92 -5.00
CA LEU A 109 8.40 7.39 -5.40
C LEU A 109 8.34 8.67 -6.23
N GLU A 110 7.31 8.85 -7.05
CA GLU A 110 7.04 10.07 -7.81
C GLU A 110 6.75 11.24 -6.86
N ALA A 111 5.88 11.02 -5.86
CA ALA A 111 5.53 12.02 -4.84
C ALA A 111 6.72 12.50 -3.98
N TRP A 112 7.83 11.76 -3.90
CA TRP A 112 9.04 12.22 -3.21
C TRP A 112 9.89 13.19 -4.02
N ASN A 113 9.68 13.26 -5.33
CA ASN A 113 10.43 14.16 -6.21
C ASN A 113 9.71 15.49 -6.47
N ASP A 114 8.48 15.65 -5.99
CA ASP A 114 7.70 16.89 -5.97
C ASP A 114 8.08 17.79 -4.78
#